data_AF-A0A7V9VVN1-F1
#
_entry.id   AF-A0A7V9VVN1-F1
#
_cell.length_a   1.000
_cell.length_b   1.000
_cell.length_c   1.000
_cell.angle_alpha   90.00
_cell.angle_beta   90.00
_cell.angle_gamma   90.00
#
_symmetry.space_group_name_H-M   'P 1'
#
loop_
_entity.id
_entity.type
_entity.pdbx_description
1 polymer ?
#
loop_
_entity_poly.entity_id
_entity_poly.type
_entity_poly.pdbx_seq_one_letter_code
_entity_poly.pdbx_strand_id
1 'polypeptide(L)' 'MPNSGIPDVNWADRVSRDAIVDVSQQLVSIQSVSGDELAVMTFVQQWLDERGIGFVVTANDPNRPNVIATVGNPESGPIV' A
#
# COMPACT_ATOMS: atom_id res chain seq x y z
N MET A 1 32.82 13.65 -21.91
CA MET A 1 31.37 13.66 -21.64
C MET A 1 31.20 13.41 -20.14
N PRO A 2 30.75 14.38 -19.32
CA PRO A 2 30.50 14.10 -17.91
C PRO A 2 29.26 13.20 -17.78
N ASN A 3 29.43 12.13 -17.01
CA ASN A 3 28.42 11.13 -16.70
C ASN A 3 27.39 11.78 -15.76
N SER A 4 26.14 12.02 -16.22
CA SER A 4 25.06 12.50 -15.36
C SER A 4 24.67 11.39 -14.38
N GLY A 5 25.35 11.35 -13.23
CA GLY A 5 24.96 10.53 -12.10
C GLY A 5 23.57 10.94 -11.64
N ILE A 6 22.66 9.97 -11.57
CA ILE A 6 21.40 10.13 -10.85
C ILE A 6 21.78 10.51 -9.41
N PRO A 7 21.27 11.63 -8.86
CA PRO A 7 21.58 12.01 -7.48
C PRO A 7 21.22 10.85 -6.55
N ASP A 8 22.07 10.59 -5.56
CA ASP A 8 21.86 9.54 -4.57
C ASP A 8 20.61 9.90 -3.75
N VAL A 9 19.45 9.38 -4.18
CA VAL A 9 18.16 9.70 -3.56
C VAL A 9 18.11 8.94 -2.24
N ASN A 10 18.29 9.66 -1.14
CA ASN A 10 18.01 9.12 0.17
C ASN A 10 16.50 8.91 0.32
N TRP A 11 16.04 7.68 0.10
CA TRP A 11 14.62 7.31 0.21
C TRP A 11 14.03 7.62 1.58
N ALA A 12 14.83 7.60 2.64
CA ALA A 12 14.38 7.93 3.99
C ALA A 12 13.86 9.37 4.09
N ASP A 13 14.44 10.30 3.32
CA ASP A 13 14.04 11.71 3.33
C ASP A 13 12.73 11.96 2.55
N ARG A 14 12.29 10.98 1.75
CA ARG A 14 11.02 11.05 0.99
C ARG A 14 9.84 10.44 1.74
N VAL A 15 10.08 9.89 2.93
CA VAL A 15 9.08 9.17 3.72
C VAL A 15 8.79 9.96 4.99
N SER A 16 7.51 10.30 5.19
CA SER A 16 7.08 10.92 6.44
C SER A 16 6.96 9.86 7.53
N ARG A 17 7.84 9.93 8.54
CA ARG A 17 7.77 9.06 9.72
C ARG A 17 6.44 9.23 10.44
N ASP A 18 5.97 10.47 10.59
CA ASP A 18 4.71 10.77 11.28
C ASP A 18 3.52 10.17 10.53
N ALA A 19 3.52 10.22 9.20
CA ALA A 19 2.47 9.59 8.40
C ALA A 19 2.45 8.06 8.53
N ILE A 20 3.63 7.42 8.65
CA ILE A 20 3.73 5.98 8.91
C ILE A 20 3.18 5.63 10.29
N VAL A 21 3.52 6.43 11.31
CA VAL A 21 3.03 6.22 12.67
C VAL A 21 1.50 6.38 12.70
N ASP A 22 0.97 7.42 12.06
CA ASP A 22 -0.47 7.69 11.99
C ASP A 22 -1.24 6.54 11.33
N VAL A 23 -0.84 6.09 10.13
CA VAL A 23 -1.51 4.94 9.47
C VAL A 23 -1.40 3.66 10.29
N SER A 24 -0.26 3.43 10.97
CA SER A 24 -0.07 2.25 11.82
C SER A 24 -0.99 2.28 13.04
N GLN A 25 -1.16 3.46 13.66
CA GLN A 25 -2.08 3.65 14.78
C GLN A 25 -3.53 3.39 14.36
N GLN A 26 -3.94 3.91 13.20
CA GLN A 26 -5.27 3.67 12.66
C GLN A 26 -5.50 2.17 12.42
N LEU A 27 -4.56 1.46 11.79
CA LEU A 27 -4.65 0.01 11.57
C LEU A 27 -4.76 -0.79 12.88
N VAL A 28 -3.91 -0.50 13.86
CA VAL A 28 -3.92 -1.20 15.15
C VAL A 28 -5.19 -0.90 15.97
N SER A 29 -5.82 0.25 15.75
CA SER A 29 -7.08 0.59 16.42
C SER A 29 -8.28 -0.21 15.93
N ILE A 30 -8.19 -0.80 14.74
CA ILE A 30 -9.25 -1.66 14.19
C ILE A 30 -9.15 -3.03 14.84
N GLN A 31 -10.16 -3.40 15.63
CA GLN A 31 -10.26 -4.75 16.15
C GLN A 31 -10.46 -5.73 15.00
N SER A 32 -9.42 -6.49 14.65
CA SER A 32 -9.49 -7.56 13.66
C SER A 32 -9.27 -8.90 14.36
N VAL A 33 -10.33 -9.40 14.99
CA VAL A 33 -10.38 -10.78 15.50
C VAL A 33 -10.42 -11.72 14.29
N SER A 34 -9.77 -12.88 14.38
CA SER A 34 -9.79 -13.85 13.27
C SER A 34 -11.23 -14.21 12.89
N GLY A 35 -11.58 -13.99 11.62
CA GLY A 35 -12.94 -14.11 11.10
C GLY A 35 -13.67 -12.77 10.87
N ASP A 36 -13.08 -11.65 11.31
CA ASP A 36 -13.54 -10.28 11.04
C ASP A 36 -12.38 -9.45 10.46
N GLU A 37 -11.78 -9.98 9.39
CA GLU A 37 -10.75 -9.26 8.62
C GLU A 37 -11.36 -8.20 7.69
N LEU A 38 -12.68 -8.24 7.47
CA LEU A 38 -13.38 -7.33 6.56
C LEU A 38 -13.15 -5.86 6.92
N ALA A 39 -13.26 -5.49 8.21
CA ALA A 39 -13.10 -4.11 8.64
C ALA A 39 -11.71 -3.53 8.31
N VAL A 40 -10.64 -4.30 8.57
CA VAL A 40 -9.26 -3.91 8.24
C VAL A 40 -9.08 -3.79 6.72
N MET A 41 -9.64 -4.72 5.96
CA MET A 41 -9.51 -4.73 4.50
C MET A 41 -10.30 -3.60 3.85
N THR A 42 -11.48 -3.25 4.37
CA THR A 42 -12.25 -2.08 3.93
C THR A 42 -11.48 -0.79 4.19
N PHE A 43 -10.84 -0.66 5.36
CA PHE A 43 -9.97 0.48 5.65
C PHE A 43 -8.82 0.59 4.64
N VAL A 44 -8.12 -0.52 4.35
CA VAL A 44 -7.01 -0.53 3.39
C VAL A 44 -7.48 -0.15 1.99
N GLN A 45 -8.63 -0.64 1.54
CA GLN A 45 -9.21 -0.26 0.25
C GLN A 45 -9.46 1.24 0.15
N GLN A 46 -10.11 1.83 1.16
CA GLN A 46 -10.37 3.27 1.19
C GLN A 46 -9.06 4.07 1.21
N TRP A 47 -8.09 3.64 2.03
CA TRP A 47 -6.79 4.30 2.14
C TRP A 47 -6.04 4.33 0.80
N LEU A 48 -6.15 3.26 0.00
CA LEU A 48 -5.56 3.16 -1.34
C LEU A 48 -6.32 4.02 -2.37
N ASP A 49 -7.65 4.01 -2.33
CA ASP A 49 -8.50 4.80 -3.24
C ASP A 49 -8.28 6.30 -3.08
N GLU A 50 -8.22 6.80 -1.83
CA GLU A 50 -7.91 8.20 -1.50
C GLU A 50 -6.56 8.67 -2.06
N ARG A 51 -5.64 7.74 -2.31
CA ARG A 51 -4.28 8.00 -2.83
C ARG A 51 -4.17 7.71 -4.33
N GLY A 52 -5.26 7.32 -4.98
CA GLY A 52 -5.29 6.96 -6.40
C GLY A 52 -4.46 5.73 -6.73
N ILE A 53 -4.23 4.83 -5.76
CA ILE A 53 -3.48 3.61 -5.98
C ILE A 53 -4.45 2.51 -6.42
N GLY A 54 -4.20 1.94 -7.60
CA GLY A 54 -4.99 0.83 -8.10
C GLY A 54 -4.80 -0.45 -7.26
N PHE A 55 -5.91 -1.09 -6.92
CA PHE A 55 -5.92 -2.36 -6.18
C PHE A 55 -6.97 -3.33 -6.72
N VAL A 56 -6.78 -4.60 -6.39
CA VAL A 56 -7.72 -5.69 -6.65
C VAL A 56 -8.09 -6.34 -5.34
N VAL A 57 -9.38 -6.61 -5.16
CA VAL A 57 -9.89 -7.40 -4.02
C VAL A 57 -10.15 -8.82 -4.49
N THR A 58 -9.59 -9.79 -3.79
CA THR A 58 -9.83 -11.22 -4.04
C THR A 58 -10.35 -11.86 -2.76
N ALA A 59 -11.41 -12.66 -2.85
CA ALA A 59 -12.01 -13.28 -1.69
C ALA A 59 -12.41 -14.72 -2.01
N ASN A 60 -11.93 -15.68 -1.21
CA ASN A 60 -12.49 -17.02 -1.20
C ASN A 60 -13.68 -17.13 -0.22
N ASP A 61 -13.62 -16.37 0.87
CA ASP A 61 -14.72 -16.12 1.80
C ASP A 61 -15.03 -14.60 1.76
N PRO A 62 -16.29 -14.19 1.50
CA PRO A 62 -16.68 -12.77 1.46
C PRO A 62 -16.35 -11.98 2.74
N ASN A 63 -16.28 -12.64 3.90
CA ASN A 63 -15.95 -12.00 5.17
C ASN A 63 -14.44 -11.90 5.42
N ARG A 64 -13.62 -12.52 4.57
CA ARG A 64 -12.16 -12.59 4.70
C ARG A 64 -11.47 -12.26 3.38
N PRO A 65 -11.66 -11.04 2.84
CA PRO A 65 -11.04 -10.64 1.58
C PRO A 65 -9.53 -10.42 1.73
N ASN A 66 -8.82 -10.51 0.62
CA ASN A 66 -7.44 -10.06 0.46
C ASN A 66 -7.42 -8.86 -0.49
N VAL A 67 -6.65 -7.83 -0.13
CA VAL A 67 -6.44 -6.64 -0.96
C VAL A 67 -5.02 -6.67 -1.53
N ILE A 68 -4.91 -6.55 -2.84
CA ILE A 68 -3.63 -6.55 -3.57
C ILE A 68 -3.48 -5.20 -4.26
N ALA A 69 -2.50 -4.41 -3.83
CA ALA A 69 -2.15 -3.13 -4.46
C ALA A 69 -0.93 -3.29 -5.36
N THR A 70 -0.93 -2.60 -6.50
CA THR A 70 0.21 -2.57 -7.42
C THR A 70 0.77 -1.14 -7.46
N VAL A 71 2.07 -1.01 -7.23
CA VAL A 71 2.78 0.27 -7.27
C VAL A 71 3.88 0.19 -8.33
N GLY A 72 3.85 1.11 -9.30
CA GLY A 72 4.78 1.14 -10.43
C GLY A 72 4.07 1.31 -11.76
N ASN A 73 4.83 1.48 -12.85
CA ASN A 73 4.25 1.51 -14.19
C ASN A 73 4.02 0.05 -14.68
N PRO A 74 2.77 -0.40 -14.88
CA PRO A 74 2.49 -1.74 -15.38
C PRO A 74 3.05 -1.99 -16.79
N GLU A 75 3.30 -0.94 -17.58
CA GLU A 75 3.95 -1.03 -18.89
C GLU A 75 5.46 -1.26 -18.80
N SER A 76 6.06 -1.06 -17.62
CA SER A 76 7.50 -1.20 -17.37
C SER A 76 7.86 -2.55 -16.73
N GLY A 77 7.04 -3.58 -16.99
CA GLY A 77 7.25 -4.93 -16.46
C GLY A 77 8.62 -5.52 -16.83
N PRO A 78 9.06 -6.60 -16.15
CA PRO A 78 10.32 -7.25 -16.47
C PRO A 78 10.32 -7.69 -17.94
N ILE A 79 11.27 -7.13 -18.70
CA ILE A 79 11.53 -7.54 -20.07
C ILE A 79 12.22 -8.91 -19.98
N VAL A 80 11.50 -9.97 -20.36
CA VAL A 80 12.11 -11.30 -20.58
C VAL A 80 12.96 -11.32 -21.84
#